data_AF-A0A094H6V6-F1
#
_entry.id   AF-A0A094H6V6-F1
#
_cell.length_a   1.000
_cell.length_b   1.000
_cell.length_c   1.000
_cell.angle_alpha   90.00
_cell.angle_beta   90.00
_cell.angle_gamma   90.00
#
_symmetry.space_group_name_H-M   'P 1'
#
loop_
_entity.id
_entity.type
_entity.pdbx_description
1 polymer ?
#
loop_
_entity_poly.entity_id
_entity_poly.type
_entity_poly.pdbx_seq_one_letter_code
_entity_poly.pdbx_strand_id
1 'polypeptide(L)'
;YDPASLQYMLEFFRNVAQTIPDAPTLDDSDVGANLDNPAGSARDMLRDRAGIIVLREDLDFYAIPPRADIEQSEMVEVKRAAGKALLRQDGIFSGLRRSEETGTTEQHLIEMLTAGGFNHTDGWGHRAGEPNKAVICSLALARLRTDVRSGAEGGAAVGMAQKLLLFWRKPARRCWWEGVELEGVEGVEGKLKVWIRRVWTLEMSVIGLR
;
A
#
# COMPACT_ATOMS: atom_id res chain seq x y z
N TYR A 1 -2.08 18.60 1.45
CA TYR A 1 -1.31 17.36 1.62
C TYR A 1 -1.02 17.23 3.10
N ASP A 2 -1.29 16.07 3.71
CA ASP A 2 -1.10 15.88 5.16
C ASP A 2 0.40 15.93 5.52
N PRO A 3 0.84 16.82 6.44
CA PRO A 3 2.22 16.89 6.89
C PRO A 3 2.76 15.58 7.47
N ALA A 4 1.94 14.81 8.19
CA ALA A 4 2.36 13.55 8.81
C ALA A 4 2.66 12.48 7.75
N SER A 5 1.85 12.45 6.68
CA SER A 5 2.07 11.57 5.53
C SER A 5 3.39 11.88 4.83
N LEU A 6 3.68 13.17 4.58
CA LEU A 6 4.93 13.60 3.99
C LEU A 6 6.13 13.26 4.89
N GLN A 7 6.01 13.50 6.20
CA GLN A 7 7.07 13.18 7.15
C GLN A 7 7.39 11.68 7.16
N TYR A 8 6.37 10.82 7.22
CA TYR A 8 6.53 9.37 7.14
C TYR A 8 7.26 8.96 5.86
N MET A 9 6.88 9.53 4.72
CA MET A 9 7.54 9.27 3.44
C MET A 9 9.02 9.70 3.47
N LEU A 10 9.31 10.94 3.88
CA LEU A 10 10.68 11.46 3.88
C LEU A 10 11.60 10.69 4.82
N GLU A 11 11.11 10.33 6.01
CA GLU A 11 11.86 9.54 6.99
C GLU A 11 12.18 8.15 6.45
N PHE A 12 11.20 7.47 5.85
CA PHE A 12 11.42 6.18 5.23
C PHE A 12 12.47 6.25 4.11
N PHE A 13 12.34 7.21 3.19
CA PHE A 13 13.28 7.39 2.08
C PHE A 13 14.70 7.69 2.58
N ARG A 14 14.85 8.53 3.60
CA ARG A 14 16.15 8.83 4.21
C ARG A 14 16.78 7.60 4.84
N ASN A 15 16.00 6.82 5.59
CA ASN A 15 16.47 5.59 6.22
C ASN A 15 16.95 4.57 5.19
N VAL A 16 16.22 4.40 4.08
CA VAL A 16 16.66 3.51 3.00
C VAL A 16 17.94 4.05 2.33
N ALA A 17 18.02 5.35 2.05
CA ALA A 17 19.18 5.95 1.40
C ALA A 17 20.50 5.75 2.19
N GLN A 18 20.44 5.81 3.52
CA GLN A 18 21.61 5.59 4.40
C GLN A 18 22.16 4.15 4.38
N THR A 19 21.39 3.21 3.85
CA THR A 19 21.80 1.79 3.78
C THR A 19 22.37 1.40 2.41
N ILE A 20 22.42 2.34 1.46
CA ILE A 20 23.01 2.11 0.14
C ILE A 20 24.53 2.26 0.31
N PRO A 21 25.35 1.25 -0.06
CA PRO A 21 26.79 1.36 0.00
C PRO A 21 27.29 2.54 -0.84
N ASP A 22 28.28 3.29 -0.35
CA ASP A 22 28.99 4.25 -1.18
C ASP A 22 29.83 3.49 -2.22
N ALA A 23 29.33 3.38 -3.46
CA ALA A 23 30.11 2.84 -4.55
C ALA A 23 31.26 3.81 -4.91
N PRO A 24 32.48 3.32 -5.16
CA PRO A 24 33.53 4.15 -5.74
C PRO A 24 33.08 4.61 -7.14
N THR A 25 33.37 5.86 -7.49
CA THR A 25 33.07 6.46 -8.79
C THR A 25 33.63 5.60 -9.92
N LEU A 26 32.78 4.86 -10.61
CA LEU A 26 33.12 4.20 -11.88
C LEU A 26 32.63 5.10 -13.02
N ASP A 27 33.51 5.34 -13.98
CA ASP A 27 33.34 6.28 -15.10
C ASP A 27 32.02 6.10 -15.87
N ASP A 28 31.45 7.25 -16.25
CA ASP A 28 30.14 7.48 -16.88
C ASP A 28 30.09 7.09 -18.37
N SER A 29 30.68 5.95 -18.76
CA SER A 29 30.89 5.63 -20.19
C SER A 29 30.05 4.48 -20.77
N ASP A 30 29.04 3.95 -20.06
CA ASP A 30 28.22 2.84 -20.61
C ASP A 30 26.70 2.95 -20.35
N VAL A 31 26.19 4.17 -20.14
CA VAL A 31 24.77 4.44 -19.79
C VAL A 31 23.80 4.27 -20.98
N GLY A 32 24.26 3.72 -22.10
CA GLY A 32 23.49 3.56 -23.34
C GLY A 32 22.88 2.18 -23.58
N ALA A 33 22.90 1.25 -22.62
CA ALA A 33 22.47 -0.13 -22.86
C ALA A 33 20.94 -0.33 -22.72
N ASN A 34 20.26 -0.37 -23.87
CA ASN A 34 18.97 -1.01 -24.17
C ASN A 34 18.07 -1.41 -22.98
N LEU A 35 17.14 -0.51 -22.63
CA LEU A 35 16.09 -0.69 -21.61
C LEU A 35 14.94 -1.61 -22.04
N ASP A 36 14.99 -2.22 -23.23
CA ASP A 36 13.90 -3.03 -23.78
C ASP A 36 13.87 -4.49 -23.29
N ASN A 37 14.84 -4.90 -22.46
CA ASN A 37 14.86 -6.25 -21.86
C ASN A 37 14.76 -6.23 -20.32
N PRO A 38 13.55 -6.30 -19.73
CA PRO A 38 13.33 -6.17 -18.29
C PRO A 38 13.88 -7.34 -17.45
N ALA A 39 14.19 -8.48 -18.08
CA ALA A 39 14.58 -9.69 -17.37
C ALA A 39 16.05 -9.69 -16.90
N GLY A 40 16.97 -9.10 -17.69
CA GLY A 40 18.37 -8.95 -17.31
C GLY A 40 18.63 -7.69 -16.46
N SER A 41 17.91 -6.60 -16.74
CA SER A 41 18.21 -5.28 -16.17
C SER A 41 17.74 -5.10 -14.73
N ALA A 42 16.75 -5.86 -14.26
CA ALA A 42 16.21 -5.75 -12.90
C ALA A 42 17.28 -5.91 -11.79
N ARG A 43 18.16 -6.90 -11.97
CA ARG A 43 19.18 -7.25 -10.98
C ARG A 43 20.36 -6.27 -11.03
N ASP A 44 20.72 -5.80 -12.22
CA ASP A 44 21.75 -4.76 -12.41
C ASP A 44 21.25 -3.39 -11.94
N MET A 45 19.98 -3.07 -12.18
CA MET A 45 19.34 -1.84 -11.70
C MET A 45 19.26 -1.76 -10.18
N LEU A 46 19.16 -2.89 -9.47
CA LEU A 46 19.01 -2.93 -8.01
C LEU A 46 20.32 -3.31 -7.29
N ARG A 47 21.45 -3.39 -8.02
CA ARG A 47 22.75 -3.78 -7.47
C ARG A 47 23.32 -2.71 -6.55
N ASP A 48 23.23 -1.45 -6.96
CA ASP A 48 23.68 -0.26 -6.21
C ASP A 48 22.52 0.69 -5.88
N ARG A 49 21.27 0.22 -6.05
CA ARG A 49 20.06 1.02 -5.87
C ARG A 49 19.08 0.32 -4.96
N ALA A 50 18.24 1.11 -4.29
CA ALA A 50 17.17 0.56 -3.46
C ALA A 50 15.82 0.78 -4.14
N GLY A 51 15.07 -0.31 -4.33
CA GLY A 51 13.65 -0.25 -4.69
C GLY A 51 12.80 -0.01 -3.44
N ILE A 52 11.80 0.87 -3.56
CA ILE A 52 10.80 1.14 -2.53
C ILE A 52 9.43 0.92 -3.14
N ILE A 53 8.66 0.02 -2.54
CA ILE A 53 7.26 -0.19 -2.85
C ILE A 53 6.47 0.90 -2.12
N VAL A 54 5.61 1.59 -2.84
CA VAL A 54 4.72 2.64 -2.33
C VAL A 54 3.29 2.17 -2.53
N LEU A 55 2.60 1.84 -1.44
CA LEU A 55 1.20 1.43 -1.48
C LEU A 55 0.33 2.55 -0.90
N ARG A 56 -0.63 3.02 -1.69
CA ARG A 56 -1.62 4.02 -1.28
C ARG A 56 -3.02 3.44 -1.30
N GLU A 57 -3.82 3.85 -0.34
CA GLU A 57 -5.25 3.57 -0.28
C GLU A 57 -6.05 4.87 -0.18
N ASP A 58 -7.05 4.99 -1.04
CA ASP A 58 -8.16 5.93 -0.87
C ASP A 58 -9.43 5.12 -0.57
N LEU A 59 -9.99 5.33 0.62
CA LEU A 59 -11.18 4.63 1.13
C LEU A 59 -12.30 5.65 1.25
N ASP A 60 -13.23 5.65 0.29
CA ASP A 60 -14.49 6.40 0.39
C ASP A 60 -15.52 5.52 1.11
N PHE A 61 -16.23 6.06 2.11
CA PHE A 61 -17.25 5.30 2.83
C PHE A 61 -18.62 5.99 2.88
N TYR A 62 -19.66 5.17 2.90
CA TYR A 62 -21.06 5.56 2.85
C TYR A 62 -21.80 4.83 3.97
N ALA A 63 -21.99 5.52 5.09
CA ALA A 63 -22.82 5.02 6.18
C ALA A 63 -24.29 5.00 5.73
N ILE A 64 -24.94 3.86 5.86
CA ILE A 64 -26.38 3.71 5.64
C ILE A 64 -27.11 4.26 6.87
N PRO A 65 -28.16 5.10 6.70
CA PRO A 65 -28.97 5.56 7.81
C PRO A 65 -29.41 4.40 8.73
N PRO A 66 -29.09 4.44 10.04
CA PRO A 66 -29.47 3.37 10.96
C PRO A 66 -30.98 3.34 11.20
N ARG A 67 -31.67 4.47 11.00
CA ARG A 67 -33.12 4.64 11.09
C ARG A 67 -33.61 5.58 9.97
N ALA A 68 -34.86 5.43 9.57
CA ALA A 68 -35.43 6.13 8.42
C ALA A 68 -35.64 7.64 8.67
N ASP A 69 -35.85 8.02 9.93
CA ASP A 69 -36.16 9.37 10.40
C ASP A 69 -34.94 10.09 11.00
N ILE A 70 -33.71 9.67 10.63
CA ILE A 70 -32.49 10.30 11.12
C ILE A 70 -32.34 11.71 10.54
N GLU A 71 -32.07 12.67 11.42
CA GLU A 71 -31.81 14.06 11.02
C GLU A 71 -30.42 14.21 10.38
N GLN A 72 -30.26 15.24 9.54
CA GLN A 72 -29.00 15.46 8.83
C GLN A 72 -27.82 15.68 9.80
N SER A 73 -28.04 16.41 10.89
CA SER A 73 -27.03 16.68 11.92
C SER A 73 -26.56 15.41 12.62
N GLU A 74 -27.50 14.52 12.97
CA GLU A 74 -27.21 13.22 13.56
C GLU A 74 -26.47 12.32 12.58
N MET A 75 -26.87 12.32 11.31
CA MET A 75 -26.17 11.54 10.28
C MET A 75 -24.71 11.99 10.07
N VAL A 76 -24.40 13.27 10.29
CA VAL A 76 -23.02 13.77 10.29
C VAL A 76 -22.22 13.16 11.44
N GLU A 77 -22.80 13.07 12.64
CA GLU A 77 -22.16 12.41 13.79
C GLU A 77 -21.96 10.91 13.55
N VAL A 78 -22.95 10.21 12.98
CA VAL A 78 -22.84 8.80 12.59
C VAL A 78 -21.70 8.59 11.59
N LYS A 79 -21.59 9.44 10.57
CA LYS A 79 -20.48 9.38 9.59
C LYS A 79 -19.12 9.60 10.26
N ARG A 80 -19.04 10.54 11.20
CA ARG A 80 -17.81 10.80 11.96
C ARG A 80 -17.43 9.60 12.83
N ALA A 81 -18.40 9.00 13.53
CA ALA A 81 -18.20 7.81 14.34
C ALA A 81 -17.80 6.59 13.50
N ALA A 82 -18.42 6.38 12.33
CA ALA A 82 -18.04 5.35 11.38
C ALA A 82 -16.58 5.54 10.89
N GLY A 83 -16.19 6.78 10.56
CA GLY A 83 -14.81 7.11 10.20
C GLY A 83 -13.82 6.75 11.31
N LYS A 84 -14.12 7.08 12.57
CA LYS A 84 -13.29 6.69 13.73
C LYS A 84 -13.15 5.17 13.85
N ALA A 85 -14.22 4.41 13.61
CA ALA A 85 -14.19 2.95 13.65
C ALA A 85 -13.35 2.36 12.50
N LEU A 86 -13.51 2.87 11.28
CA LEU A 86 -12.74 2.43 10.10
C LEU A 86 -11.25 2.80 10.18
N LEU A 87 -10.90 3.87 10.88
CA LEU A 87 -9.50 4.24 11.16
C LEU A 87 -8.79 3.19 12.02
N ARG A 88 -9.50 2.48 12.91
CA ARG A 88 -8.93 1.40 13.74
C ARG A 88 -8.59 0.14 12.94
N GLN A 89 -9.15 0.00 11.74
CA GLN A 89 -8.81 -1.09 10.81
C GLN A 89 -7.51 -0.73 10.08
N ASP A 90 -6.40 -0.88 10.80
CA ASP A 90 -5.09 -0.36 10.37
C ASP A 90 -4.24 -1.36 9.58
N GLY A 91 -4.63 -2.63 9.51
CA GLY A 91 -3.87 -3.63 8.75
C GLY A 91 -3.93 -3.36 7.24
N ILE A 92 -2.78 -3.39 6.56
CA ILE A 92 -2.69 -3.16 5.11
C ILE A 92 -3.59 -4.14 4.34
N PHE A 93 -3.64 -5.40 4.76
CA PHE A 93 -4.44 -6.45 4.09
C PHE A 93 -5.86 -6.61 4.63
N SER A 94 -6.29 -5.78 5.59
CA SER A 94 -7.61 -5.91 6.25
C SER A 94 -8.78 -5.88 5.26
N GLY A 95 -8.73 -5.02 4.24
CA GLY A 95 -9.76 -4.90 3.20
C GLY A 95 -9.70 -5.93 2.07
N LEU A 96 -8.74 -6.86 2.11
CA LEU A 96 -8.57 -7.92 1.09
C LEU A 96 -8.87 -9.34 1.62
N ARG A 97 -8.87 -9.56 2.94
CA ARG A 97 -9.04 -10.89 3.52
C ARG A 97 -10.51 -11.23 3.79
N ARG A 98 -11.33 -11.29 2.74
CA ARG A 98 -12.78 -11.58 2.90
C ARG A 98 -13.18 -13.03 2.68
N SER A 99 -12.31 -13.84 2.08
CA SER A 99 -12.59 -15.26 1.81
C SER A 99 -11.41 -16.14 2.23
N GLU A 100 -11.70 -17.27 2.86
CA GLU A 100 -10.73 -18.35 3.12
C GLU A 100 -10.47 -19.19 1.84
N GLU A 101 -11.10 -18.83 0.72
CA GLU A 101 -10.93 -19.48 -0.57
C GLU A 101 -9.49 -19.31 -1.08
N THR A 102 -8.81 -20.43 -1.25
CA THR A 102 -7.45 -20.49 -1.77
C THR A 102 -7.42 -20.23 -3.28
N GLY A 103 -6.38 -19.55 -3.76
CA GLY A 103 -6.16 -19.32 -5.19
C GLY A 103 -6.85 -18.07 -5.76
N THR A 104 -7.44 -17.22 -4.91
CA THR A 104 -8.02 -15.95 -5.34
C THR A 104 -6.95 -14.97 -5.83
N THR A 105 -7.33 -14.02 -6.68
CA THR A 105 -6.44 -12.91 -7.09
C THR A 105 -5.99 -12.06 -5.89
N GLU A 106 -6.79 -12.00 -4.83
CA GLU A 106 -6.47 -11.29 -3.57
C GLU A 106 -5.34 -11.97 -2.82
N GLN A 107 -5.39 -13.30 -2.71
CA GLN A 107 -4.33 -14.09 -2.11
C GLN A 107 -3.00 -13.91 -2.87
N HIS A 108 -3.04 -13.99 -4.20
CA HIS A 108 -1.85 -13.72 -5.03
C HIS A 108 -1.29 -12.30 -4.86
N LEU A 109 -2.17 -11.30 -4.70
CA LEU A 109 -1.75 -9.91 -4.45
C LEU A 109 -1.08 -9.75 -3.09
N ILE A 110 -1.62 -10.40 -2.04
CA ILE A 110 -1.02 -10.43 -0.71
C ILE A 110 0.37 -11.08 -0.79
N GLU A 111 0.46 -12.27 -1.38
CA GLU A 111 1.73 -12.98 -1.59
C GLU A 111 2.74 -12.13 -2.37
N MET A 112 2.27 -11.35 -3.34
CA MET A 112 3.14 -10.46 -4.10
C MET A 112 3.70 -9.33 -3.27
N LEU A 113 2.85 -8.68 -2.48
CA LEU A 113 3.27 -7.57 -1.63
C LEU A 113 4.14 -8.07 -0.48
N THR A 114 3.90 -9.27 0.05
CA THR A 114 4.72 -9.84 1.12
C THR A 114 6.07 -10.35 0.63
N ALA A 115 6.11 -11.01 -0.54
CA ALA A 115 7.37 -11.34 -1.20
C ALA A 115 8.18 -10.08 -1.55
N GLY A 116 7.48 -8.99 -1.90
CA GLY A 116 8.10 -7.71 -2.22
C GLY A 116 8.72 -6.99 -1.02
N GLY A 117 8.15 -7.10 0.18
CA GLY A 117 8.76 -6.51 1.38
C GLY A 117 7.85 -6.27 2.57
N PHE A 118 6.52 -6.27 2.36
CA PHE A 118 5.55 -6.17 3.45
C PHE A 118 5.45 -7.50 4.24
N ASN A 119 4.86 -7.47 5.42
CA ASN A 119 4.47 -8.66 6.18
C ASN A 119 2.95 -8.73 6.32
N HIS A 120 2.44 -9.93 6.58
CA HIS A 120 1.01 -10.20 6.73
C HIS A 120 0.32 -9.40 7.84
N THR A 121 1.09 -8.90 8.81
CA THR A 121 0.64 -8.16 9.98
C THR A 121 0.97 -6.67 9.91
N ASP A 122 1.55 -6.19 8.80
CA ASP A 122 1.91 -4.78 8.68
C ASP A 122 0.66 -3.89 8.70
N GLY A 123 0.76 -2.81 9.46
CA GLY A 123 -0.21 -1.72 9.47
C GLY A 123 0.16 -0.61 8.48
N TRP A 124 -0.77 0.30 8.22
CA TRP A 124 -0.48 1.50 7.43
C TRP A 124 0.51 2.39 8.19
N GLY A 125 1.58 2.82 7.52
CA GLY A 125 2.55 3.73 8.17
C GLY A 125 2.00 5.15 8.32
N HIS A 126 1.01 5.51 7.52
CA HIS A 126 0.17 6.67 7.74
C HIS A 126 -1.28 6.35 7.32
N ARG A 127 -2.26 6.68 8.16
CA ARG A 127 -3.69 6.49 7.90
C ARG A 127 -4.48 7.59 8.59
N ALA A 128 -5.20 8.40 7.81
CA ALA A 128 -5.94 9.55 8.33
C ALA A 128 -7.24 9.78 7.58
N GLY A 129 -8.23 10.32 8.29
CA GLY A 129 -9.48 10.79 7.69
C GLY A 129 -9.29 12.19 7.10
N GLU A 130 -9.85 12.41 5.92
CA GLU A 130 -9.86 13.73 5.28
C GLU A 130 -10.88 14.66 5.96
N PRO A 131 -10.49 15.90 6.35
CA PRO A 131 -11.40 16.83 6.99
C PRO A 131 -12.65 17.09 6.14
N ASN A 132 -13.82 17.03 6.78
CA ASN A 132 -15.13 17.26 6.15
C ASN A 132 -15.49 16.30 5.00
N LYS A 133 -14.80 15.16 4.90
CA LYS A 133 -15.09 14.12 3.90
C LYS A 133 -15.25 12.77 4.58
N ALA A 134 -16.05 11.90 3.95
CA ALA A 134 -16.15 10.50 4.34
C ALA A 134 -15.08 9.68 3.60
N VAL A 135 -13.83 10.09 3.78
CA VAL A 135 -12.67 9.51 3.08
C VAL A 135 -11.55 9.25 4.08
N ILE A 136 -10.89 8.11 3.96
CA ILE A 136 -9.65 7.79 4.66
C ILE A 136 -8.56 7.58 3.61
N CYS A 137 -7.45 8.29 3.78
CA CYS A 137 -6.26 8.12 2.96
C CYS A 137 -5.20 7.38 3.77
N SER A 138 -4.55 6.40 3.15
CA SER A 138 -3.48 5.64 3.78
C SER A 138 -2.27 5.47 2.88
N LEU A 139 -1.09 5.38 3.49
CA LEU A 139 0.20 5.21 2.84
C LEU A 139 1.03 4.18 3.61
N ALA A 140 1.60 3.23 2.89
CA ALA A 140 2.56 2.27 3.41
C ALA A 140 3.74 2.13 2.45
N LEU A 141 4.93 2.01 3.03
CA LEU A 141 6.20 1.91 2.30
C LEU A 141 6.92 0.63 2.72
N ALA A 142 7.49 -0.08 1.76
CA ALA A 142 8.36 -1.22 2.02
C ALA A 142 9.61 -1.15 1.15
N ARG A 143 10.76 -1.50 1.72
CA ARG A 143 11.97 -1.72 0.92
C ARG A 143 11.79 -3.02 0.15
N LEU A 144 12.02 -2.95 -1.16
CA LEU A 144 11.98 -4.12 -2.03
C LEU A 144 13.05 -5.11 -1.58
N ARG A 145 12.63 -6.32 -1.19
CA ARG A 145 13.54 -7.43 -0.87
C ARG A 145 14.09 -7.99 -2.19
N THR A 146 15.40 -7.90 -2.35
CA THR A 146 16.14 -8.43 -3.51
C THR A 146 17.12 -9.51 -3.11
N ASP A 147 17.19 -9.86 -1.81
CA ASP A 147 18.16 -10.78 -1.27
C ASP A 147 17.90 -12.21 -1.71
N VAL A 148 18.60 -12.57 -2.78
CA VAL A 148 18.89 -13.95 -3.19
C VAL A 148 19.79 -14.56 -2.12
N ARG A 149 19.23 -15.10 -1.03
CA ARG A 149 19.90 -16.20 -0.35
C ARG A 149 19.64 -17.44 -1.19
N SER A 150 20.71 -17.99 -1.76
CA SER A 150 20.74 -19.21 -2.60
C SER A 150 20.22 -20.44 -1.84
N GLY A 151 18.92 -20.49 -1.63
CA GLY A 151 18.14 -21.67 -1.29
C GLY A 151 17.04 -21.84 -2.34
N ALA A 152 16.39 -23.01 -2.38
CA ALA A 152 15.38 -23.37 -3.38
C ALA A 152 14.20 -22.39 -3.52
N GLU A 153 14.03 -21.45 -2.59
CA GLU A 153 13.00 -20.39 -2.57
C GLU A 153 13.47 -19.05 -3.20
N GLY A 154 14.75 -18.89 -3.51
CA GLY A 154 15.33 -17.64 -4.03
C GLY A 154 14.92 -17.28 -5.46
N GLY A 155 14.43 -18.24 -6.25
CA GLY A 155 13.93 -17.99 -7.60
C GLY A 155 12.60 -17.24 -7.64
N ALA A 156 11.75 -17.44 -6.62
CA ALA A 156 10.46 -16.76 -6.53
C ALA A 156 10.63 -15.28 -6.21
N ALA A 157 11.49 -14.92 -5.25
CA ALA A 157 11.73 -13.52 -4.87
C ALA A 157 12.27 -12.67 -6.02
N VAL A 158 13.21 -13.21 -6.83
CA VAL A 158 13.74 -12.53 -8.03
C VAL A 158 12.64 -12.33 -9.09
N GLY A 159 11.82 -13.35 -9.32
CA GLY A 159 10.68 -13.25 -10.23
C GLY A 159 9.63 -12.23 -9.79
N MET A 160 9.48 -12.02 -8.48
CA MET A 160 8.54 -11.05 -7.91
C MET A 160 9.08 -9.61 -7.94
N ALA A 161 10.36 -9.41 -7.65
CA ALA A 161 11.02 -8.12 -7.86
C ALA A 161 10.94 -7.68 -9.34
N GLN A 162 11.14 -8.61 -10.29
CA GLN A 162 10.93 -8.37 -11.72
C GLN A 162 9.49 -7.98 -12.05
N LYS A 163 8.48 -8.69 -11.50
CA LYS A 163 7.07 -8.34 -11.70
C LYS A 163 6.73 -6.97 -11.13
N LEU A 164 7.26 -6.62 -9.95
CA LEU A 164 7.04 -5.33 -9.31
C LEU A 164 7.74 -4.18 -10.04
N LEU A 165 8.88 -4.44 -10.68
CA LEU A 165 9.56 -3.49 -11.57
C LEU A 165 8.71 -3.09 -12.78
N LEU A 166 7.74 -3.91 -13.22
CA LEU A 166 6.78 -3.51 -14.26
C LEU A 166 5.93 -2.30 -13.86
N PHE A 167 5.77 -2.06 -12.55
CA PHE A 167 5.05 -0.91 -12.02
C PHE A 167 5.95 0.32 -11.85
N TRP A 168 7.23 0.22 -12.19
CA TRP A 168 8.10 1.39 -12.27
C TRP A 168 7.59 2.32 -13.37
N ARG A 169 7.25 3.56 -13.00
CA ARG A 169 6.68 4.58 -13.90
C ARG A 169 5.30 4.21 -14.50
N LYS A 170 4.70 3.09 -14.08
CA LYS A 170 3.36 2.63 -14.47
C LYS A 170 2.58 2.21 -13.23
N PRO A 171 1.91 3.13 -12.53
CA PRO A 171 1.16 2.79 -11.32
C PRO A 171 0.10 1.72 -11.61
N ALA A 172 0.08 0.67 -10.80
CA ALA A 172 -1.01 -0.30 -10.80
C ALA A 172 -2.16 0.25 -9.94
N ARG A 173 -3.40 0.12 -10.42
CA ARG A 173 -4.58 0.53 -9.66
C ARG A 173 -5.63 -0.56 -9.62
N ARG A 174 -6.23 -0.75 -8.45
CA ARG A 174 -7.39 -1.63 -8.25
C ARG A 174 -8.45 -0.85 -7.49
N CYS A 175 -9.69 -0.87 -8.00
CA CYS A 175 -10.85 -0.26 -7.37
C CYS A 175 -11.90 -1.35 -7.14
N TRP A 176 -12.48 -1.39 -5.95
CA TRP A 176 -13.55 -2.32 -5.62
C TRP A 176 -14.50 -1.75 -4.58
N TRP A 177 -15.65 -2.40 -4.43
CA TRP A 177 -16.66 -2.07 -3.44
C TRP A 177 -16.82 -3.20 -2.46
N GLU A 178 -17.06 -2.86 -1.19
CA GLU A 178 -17.38 -3.81 -0.14
C GLU A 178 -18.45 -3.25 0.80
N GLY A 179 -19.34 -4.12 1.28
CA GLY A 179 -20.26 -3.83 2.36
C GLY A 179 -19.69 -4.39 3.66
N VAL A 180 -19.63 -3.56 4.70
CA VAL A 180 -19.19 -3.94 6.04
C VAL A 180 -20.26 -3.59 7.08
N GLU A 181 -20.29 -4.35 8.16
CA GLU A 181 -21.10 -4.05 9.35
C GLU A 181 -20.16 -3.64 10.48
N LEU A 182 -20.29 -2.41 10.94
CA LEU A 182 -19.51 -1.88 12.06
C LEU A 182 -20.29 -2.05 13.37
N GLU A 183 -19.64 -2.57 14.39
CA GLU A 183 -20.19 -2.70 15.74
C GLU A 183 -19.61 -1.63 16.67
N GLY A 184 -20.38 -1.24 17.69
CA GLY A 184 -19.94 -0.27 18.70
C GLY A 184 -19.69 1.14 18.13
N VAL A 185 -20.45 1.53 17.10
CA VAL A 185 -20.39 2.89 16.54
C VAL A 185 -21.16 3.85 17.46
N GLU A 186 -20.48 4.89 17.92
CA GLU A 186 -21.06 5.95 18.77
C GLU A 186 -22.32 6.54 18.11
N GLY A 187 -23.42 6.62 18.86
CA GLY A 187 -24.71 7.12 18.38
C GLY A 187 -25.54 6.14 17.54
N VAL A 188 -25.11 4.88 17.40
CA VAL A 188 -25.86 3.83 16.69
C VAL A 188 -26.17 2.66 17.63
N GLU A 189 -27.44 2.28 17.72
CA GLU A 189 -27.84 1.04 18.39
C GLU A 189 -27.62 -0.15 17.46
N GLY A 190 -26.76 -1.09 17.88
CA GLY A 190 -26.45 -2.30 17.12
C GLY A 190 -25.42 -2.08 16.01
N LYS A 191 -25.69 -2.65 14.82
CA LYS A 191 -24.75 -2.68 13.70
C LYS A 191 -25.01 -1.55 12.72
N LEU A 192 -23.97 -0.78 12.40
CA LEU A 192 -24.02 0.21 11.32
C LEU A 192 -23.56 -0.44 10.01
N LYS A 193 -24.45 -0.44 9.00
CA LYS A 193 -24.09 -0.86 7.64
C LYS A 193 -23.33 0.27 6.94
N VAL A 194 -22.17 -0.05 6.38
CA VAL A 194 -21.33 0.90 5.65
C VAL A 194 -20.91 0.28 4.32
N TRP A 195 -21.08 1.03 3.23
CA TRP A 195 -20.45 0.69 1.95
C TRP A 195 -19.13 1.41 1.83
N ILE A 196 -18.12 0.70 1.37
CA ILE A 196 -16.78 1.22 1.16
C ILE A 196 -16.45 1.05 -0.32
N ARG A 197 -15.98 2.13 -0.94
CA ARG A 197 -15.24 2.08 -2.20
C ARG A 197 -13.77 2.24 -1.86
N ARG A 198 -12.98 1.23 -2.19
CA ARG A 198 -11.54 1.20 -1.91
C ARG A 198 -10.78 1.27 -3.22
N VAL A 199 -9.83 2.19 -3.29
CA VAL A 199 -8.90 2.32 -4.40
C VAL A 199 -7.50 2.12 -3.88
N TRP A 200 -6.82 1.09 -4.37
CA TRP A 200 -5.40 0.92 -4.14
C TRP A 200 -4.61 1.40 -5.33
N THR A 201 -3.55 2.13 -5.05
CA THR A 201 -2.53 2.49 -6.03
C THR A 201 -1.19 1.94 -5.55
N LEU A 202 -0.60 1.06 -6.36
CA LEU A 202 0.72 0.51 -6.17
C LEU A 202 1.70 1.22 -7.10
N GLU A 203 2.71 1.84 -6.51
CA GLU A 203 3.81 2.48 -7.21
C GLU A 203 5.13 1.91 -6.71
N MET A 204 6.17 2.11 -7.51
CA MET A 204 7.52 1.76 -7.11
C MET A 204 8.46 2.93 -7.39
N SER A 205 9.27 3.25 -6.40
CA SER A 205 10.33 4.24 -6.47
C SER A 205 11.69 3.55 -6.44
N VAL A 206 12.69 4.14 -7.10
CA VAL A 206 14.07 3.67 -7.08
C VAL A 206 14.94 4.85 -6.67
N ILE A 207 15.76 4.65 -5.64
CA ILE A 207 16.71 5.66 -5.14
C ILE A 207 18.15 5.16 -5.26
N GLY A 208 19.10 6.08 -5.39
CA GLY A 208 20.50 5.77 -5.74
C GLY A 208 20.84 5.95 -7.22
N LEU A 209 20.03 6.70 -7.97
CA LEU A 209 20.41 7.24 -9.28
C LEU A 209 21.33 8.44 -9.03
N ARG A 210 22.65 8.24 -9.04
CA ARG A 210 23.64 9.32 -9.17
C ARG A 210 24.16 9.31 -10.60
#